data_AF-A0A392M8V8-F1
#
_entry.id   AF-A0A392M8V8-F1
#
_cell.length_a   1.000
_cell.length_b   1.000
_cell.length_c   1.000
_cell.angle_alpha   90.00
_cell.angle_beta   90.00
_cell.angle_gamma   90.00
#
_symmetry.space_group_name_H-M   'P 1'
#
loop_
_entity.id
_entity.type
_entity.pdbx_description
1 polymer ?
#
loop_
_entity_poly.entity_id
_entity_poly.type
_entity_poly.pdbx_seq_one_letter_code
_entity_poly.pdbx_strand_id
1 'polypeptide(L)'
;MEKELACSDCKPKFVVPTKTTTYRSCECHCQVVCKSTSGYKQSRENCLGAKLFNQTQLHTASRIAPGHSSSLSSTTTINNKRAVLCGVTYSYSGRRYTLKGTVNDVINMKHLLVEKFAFPIQSIRVLTEEQKDPNFIPTKRNIMESLKWLVKDCKLGDSLVFYFSGRGTQQPPHDEKNEIDGFDETICPVDFITAGMITENEINSTIVVPLKEGVKLHAIC
;
A
#
# COMPACT_ATOMS: atom_id res chain seq x y z
N MET A 1 24.04 -5.73 27.70
CA MET A 1 24.26 -7.13 27.28
C MET A 1 23.62 -7.32 25.93
N GLU A 2 24.38 -7.90 25.02
CA GLU A 2 24.00 -8.12 23.62
C GLU A 2 24.18 -9.60 23.29
N LYS A 3 23.54 -10.07 22.23
CA LYS A 3 23.66 -11.46 21.74
C LYS A 3 23.88 -11.45 20.23
N GLU A 4 24.74 -12.34 19.76
CA GLU A 4 24.99 -12.56 18.34
C GLU A 4 24.00 -13.60 17.79
N LEU A 5 23.42 -13.34 16.62
CA LEU A 5 22.41 -14.20 15.98
C LEU A 5 22.74 -14.34 14.50
N ALA A 6 22.62 -15.56 13.97
CA ALA A 6 22.74 -15.82 12.53
C ALA A 6 21.36 -16.08 11.92
N CYS A 7 21.11 -15.57 10.70
CA CYS A 7 19.94 -15.96 9.93
C CYS A 7 20.11 -17.41 9.41
N SER A 8 19.06 -18.24 9.50
CA SER A 8 19.09 -19.63 9.03
C SER A 8 19.34 -19.76 7.53
N ASP A 9 18.90 -18.77 6.74
CA ASP A 9 18.85 -18.88 5.28
C ASP A 9 20.04 -18.19 4.59
N CYS A 10 20.37 -16.95 4.95
CA CYS A 10 21.51 -16.22 4.37
C CYS A 10 22.82 -16.37 5.17
N LYS A 11 22.77 -16.77 6.45
CA LYS A 11 23.91 -16.87 7.38
C LYS A 11 24.69 -15.59 7.82
N PRO A 12 24.38 -14.33 7.46
CA PRO A 12 25.02 -13.18 8.09
C PRO A 12 24.68 -13.18 9.59
N LYS A 13 25.61 -12.64 10.37
CA LYS A 13 25.50 -12.55 11.82
C LYS A 13 25.21 -11.11 12.24
N PHE A 14 24.34 -10.95 13.23
CA PHE A 14 23.91 -9.67 13.75
C PHE A 14 24.05 -9.63 15.27
N VAL A 15 24.57 -8.53 15.80
CA VAL A 15 24.54 -8.22 17.23
C VAL A 15 23.21 -7.54 17.53
N VAL A 16 22.43 -8.07 18.47
CA VAL A 16 21.16 -7.48 18.90
C VAL A 16 21.08 -7.38 20.44
N PRO A 17 20.26 -6.47 20.99
CA PRO A 17 19.94 -6.46 22.40
C PRO A 17 19.39 -7.83 22.88
N THR A 18 19.74 -8.26 24.09
CA THR A 18 19.29 -9.58 24.60
C THR A 18 17.76 -9.73 24.65
N LYS A 19 17.04 -8.62 24.84
CA LYS A 19 15.56 -8.55 24.85
C LYS A 19 14.89 -8.74 23.48
N THR A 20 15.65 -8.75 22.37
CA THR A 20 15.07 -8.90 21.02
C THR A 20 14.44 -10.28 20.84
N THR A 21 13.13 -10.30 20.60
CA THR A 21 12.31 -11.50 20.34
C THR A 21 12.20 -11.84 18.85
N THR A 22 12.25 -10.83 17.99
CA THR A 22 12.12 -10.95 16.54
C THR A 22 13.11 -10.03 15.86
N TYR A 23 13.77 -10.48 14.80
CA TYR A 23 14.57 -9.63 13.92
C TYR A 23 14.35 -10.02 12.45
N ARG A 24 14.73 -9.15 11.52
CA ARG A 24 14.64 -9.36 10.08
C ARG A 24 16.01 -9.16 9.47
N SER A 25 16.48 -10.13 8.69
CA SER A 25 17.72 -9.94 7.91
C SER A 25 17.46 -8.98 6.75
N CYS A 26 18.31 -7.98 6.59
CA CYS A 26 18.26 -7.04 5.46
C CYS A 26 18.65 -7.68 4.12
N GLU A 27 19.35 -8.82 4.13
CA GLU A 27 19.83 -9.48 2.90
C GLU A 27 18.81 -10.44 2.27
N CYS A 28 17.95 -11.08 3.08
CA CYS A 28 16.96 -12.06 2.59
C CYS A 28 15.51 -11.77 3.00
N HIS A 29 15.27 -10.71 3.78
CA HIS A 29 13.95 -10.33 4.33
C HIS A 29 13.22 -11.37 5.19
N CYS A 30 13.81 -12.56 5.43
CA CYS A 30 13.27 -13.57 6.32
C CYS A 30 13.15 -13.02 7.75
N GLN A 31 11.97 -13.18 8.34
CA GLN A 31 11.69 -12.81 9.71
C GLN A 31 12.07 -13.99 10.61
N VAL A 32 13.14 -13.84 11.40
CA VAL A 32 13.62 -14.89 12.29
C VAL A 32 13.10 -14.60 13.69
N VAL A 33 12.27 -15.52 14.19
CA VAL A 33 11.77 -15.50 15.57
C VAL A 33 12.83 -16.12 16.48
N CYS A 34 13.44 -15.31 17.34
CA CYS A 34 14.34 -15.79 18.38
C CYS A 34 13.51 -16.39 19.50
N LYS A 35 13.42 -17.72 19.53
CA LYS A 35 12.77 -18.44 20.63
C LYS A 35 13.51 -18.16 21.94
N SER A 36 12.98 -17.24 22.74
CA SER A 36 13.06 -17.36 24.19
C SER A 36 12.49 -18.72 24.58
N THR A 37 13.13 -19.39 25.53
CA THR A 37 12.88 -20.78 25.94
C THR A 37 11.41 -21.06 26.32
N SER A 38 10.61 -21.45 25.33
CA SER A 38 9.37 -22.22 25.48
C SER A 38 8.97 -22.82 24.12
N GLY A 39 8.41 -24.02 24.12
CA GLY A 39 8.26 -24.83 22.91
C GLY A 39 6.99 -24.54 22.11
N TYR A 40 7.15 -24.10 20.87
CA TYR A 40 6.21 -24.46 19.79
C TYR A 40 6.98 -24.69 18.48
N LYS A 41 6.62 -25.74 17.74
CA LYS A 41 7.07 -26.02 16.37
C LYS A 41 5.80 -26.12 15.52
N GLN A 42 5.77 -25.48 14.36
CA GLN A 42 4.93 -25.95 13.27
C GLN A 42 5.67 -25.79 11.93
N SER A 43 5.31 -26.66 11.00
CA SER A 43 6.13 -27.11 9.87
C SER A 43 5.79 -26.40 8.56
N ARG A 44 6.73 -26.48 7.60
CA ARG A 44 6.43 -26.32 6.18
C ARG A 44 5.57 -27.49 5.71
N GLU A 45 4.47 -27.22 5.02
CA GLU A 45 3.92 -28.12 4.01
C GLU A 45 3.43 -27.31 2.81
N ASN A 46 3.84 -27.72 1.61
CA ASN A 46 3.18 -27.34 0.35
C ASN A 46 1.99 -28.29 0.18
N CYS A 47 0.82 -27.78 -0.18
CA CYS A 47 -0.20 -28.61 -0.84
C CYS A 47 -0.99 -27.82 -1.87
N LEU A 48 -1.08 -28.39 -3.07
CA LEU A 48 -1.88 -27.90 -4.18
C LEU A 48 -3.35 -28.32 -3.99
N GLY A 49 -4.28 -27.44 -4.39
CA GLY A 49 -5.60 -27.85 -4.88
C GLY A 49 -6.80 -27.55 -3.99
N ALA A 50 -7.73 -26.77 -4.55
CA ALA A 50 -9.17 -26.93 -4.35
C ALA A 50 -9.89 -26.46 -5.63
N LYS A 51 -10.84 -27.26 -6.13
CA LYS A 51 -11.71 -26.93 -7.27
C LYS A 51 -13.09 -26.46 -6.77
N LEU A 52 -13.71 -25.60 -7.58
CA LEU A 52 -15.16 -25.37 -7.87
C LEU A 52 -16.29 -25.80 -6.90
N PHE A 53 -17.44 -25.12 -7.12
CA PHE A 53 -18.82 -25.37 -6.66
C PHE A 53 -19.17 -24.78 -5.26
N ASN A 54 -20.34 -24.15 -5.05
CA ASN A 54 -21.46 -23.85 -5.96
C ASN A 54 -22.23 -22.55 -5.60
N GLN A 55 -23.17 -22.17 -6.49
CA GLN A 55 -24.04 -20.98 -6.42
C GLN A 55 -25.47 -21.32 -5.94
N THR A 56 -26.27 -20.29 -5.57
CA THR A 56 -27.75 -20.29 -5.39
C THR A 56 -28.35 -21.06 -4.18
N GLN A 57 -29.51 -20.72 -3.58
CA GLN A 57 -30.46 -19.60 -3.81
C GLN A 57 -31.23 -19.18 -2.52
N LEU A 58 -32.23 -18.29 -2.68
CA LEU A 58 -33.09 -17.64 -1.69
C LEU A 58 -34.14 -18.58 -1.04
N HIS A 59 -34.70 -18.14 0.12
CA HIS A 59 -36.14 -17.98 0.42
C HIS A 59 -36.50 -18.29 1.89
N THR A 60 -37.07 -17.30 2.60
CA THR A 60 -38.25 -17.45 3.49
C THR A 60 -38.71 -16.07 3.95
N ALA A 61 -40.00 -15.90 4.25
CA ALA A 61 -40.62 -14.62 4.58
C ALA A 61 -41.45 -14.72 5.86
N SER A 62 -41.59 -13.61 6.60
CA SER A 62 -42.67 -13.41 7.59
C SER A 62 -42.96 -11.93 7.87
N ARG A 63 -44.19 -11.66 8.31
CA ARG A 63 -44.76 -10.37 8.78
C ARG A 63 -45.39 -10.63 10.18
N ILE A 64 -45.87 -9.70 11.02
CA ILE A 64 -46.23 -8.26 10.99
C ILE A 64 -45.77 -7.67 12.36
N ALA A 65 -45.34 -6.40 12.49
CA ALA A 65 -46.09 -5.37 13.26
C ALA A 65 -45.38 -3.99 13.29
N PRO A 66 -46.15 -2.87 13.33
CA PRO A 66 -45.59 -1.52 13.41
C PRO A 66 -45.38 -1.05 14.86
N GLY A 67 -44.12 -0.80 15.23
CA GLY A 67 -43.78 -0.03 16.43
C GLY A 67 -43.28 1.35 16.03
N HIS A 68 -43.84 2.42 16.62
CA HIS A 68 -43.28 3.76 16.50
C HIS A 68 -41.92 3.83 17.21
N SER A 69 -40.85 3.52 16.47
CA SER A 69 -39.50 3.88 16.87
C SER A 69 -39.13 5.17 16.15
N SER A 70 -39.00 6.27 16.91
CA SER A 70 -38.42 7.51 16.39
C SER A 70 -36.98 7.21 15.99
N SER A 71 -36.76 6.96 14.69
CA SER A 71 -35.41 6.84 14.16
C SER A 71 -34.72 8.17 14.38
N LEU A 72 -33.84 8.21 15.39
CA LEU A 72 -32.66 9.05 15.29
C LEU A 72 -31.99 8.60 14.00
N SER A 73 -32.19 9.38 12.93
CA SER A 73 -31.33 9.35 11.78
C SER A 73 -29.98 9.85 12.27
N SER A 74 -29.22 8.93 12.88
CA SER A 74 -27.78 9.01 12.83
C SER A 74 -27.48 9.05 11.35
N THR A 75 -27.21 10.25 10.86
CA THR A 75 -26.59 10.50 9.56
C THR A 75 -25.22 9.87 9.65
N THR A 76 -25.21 8.54 9.48
CA THR A 76 -24.03 7.71 9.42
C THR A 76 -23.40 8.11 8.11
N THR A 77 -22.57 9.14 8.18
CA THR A 77 -21.84 9.69 7.05
C THR A 77 -21.07 8.52 6.46
N ILE A 78 -21.53 8.01 5.32
CA ILE A 78 -20.92 6.84 4.69
C ILE A 78 -19.50 7.26 4.30
N ASN A 79 -18.53 6.89 5.14
CA ASN A 79 -17.14 7.24 5.02
C ASN A 79 -16.61 6.64 3.71
N ASN A 80 -16.39 7.44 2.67
CA ASN A 80 -15.88 6.88 1.42
C ASN A 80 -14.40 6.54 1.62
N LYS A 81 -14.10 5.25 1.49
CA LYS A 81 -12.74 4.73 1.54
C LYS A 81 -12.23 4.57 0.12
N ARG A 82 -11.10 5.19 -0.23
CA ARG A 82 -10.47 5.04 -1.55
C ARG A 82 -8.95 4.91 -1.41
N ALA A 83 -8.34 4.10 -2.26
CA ALA A 83 -6.89 3.95 -2.28
C ALA A 83 -6.30 3.96 -3.69
N VAL A 84 -5.08 4.47 -3.81
CA VAL A 84 -4.19 4.31 -4.96
C VAL A 84 -2.94 3.60 -4.47
N LEU A 85 -2.68 2.40 -4.99
CA LEU A 85 -1.53 1.58 -4.65
C LEU A 85 -0.65 1.43 -5.90
N CYS A 86 0.58 1.91 -5.86
CA CYS A 86 1.50 1.95 -7.00
C CYS A 86 2.75 1.12 -6.71
N GLY A 87 3.04 0.14 -7.56
CA GLY A 87 4.18 -0.75 -7.46
C GLY A 87 5.01 -0.70 -8.74
N VAL A 88 6.20 -0.13 -8.68
CA VAL A 88 7.08 0.03 -9.85
C VAL A 88 8.25 -0.94 -9.72
N THR A 89 8.45 -1.79 -10.73
CA THR A 89 9.52 -2.79 -10.77
C THR A 89 10.67 -2.39 -11.68
N TYR A 90 10.45 -1.50 -12.66
CA TYR A 90 11.44 -1.13 -13.70
C TYR A 90 11.94 -2.38 -14.46
N SER A 91 11.01 -3.24 -14.84
CA SER A 91 11.30 -4.52 -15.52
C SER A 91 11.86 -4.30 -16.92
N TYR A 92 11.33 -3.30 -17.64
CA TYR A 92 11.71 -2.93 -19.01
C TYR A 92 13.04 -2.16 -19.09
N SER A 93 13.49 -1.54 -17.99
CA SER A 93 14.75 -0.78 -17.93
C SER A 93 16.00 -1.67 -17.85
N GLY A 94 15.82 -3.00 -17.82
CA GLY A 94 16.89 -3.97 -17.72
C GLY A 94 17.35 -4.26 -16.29
N ARG A 95 17.97 -5.43 -16.10
CA ARG A 95 18.20 -6.09 -14.80
C ARG A 95 18.89 -5.26 -13.72
N ARG A 96 19.62 -4.19 -14.07
CA ARG A 96 20.32 -3.32 -13.10
C ARG A 96 19.39 -2.37 -12.35
N TYR A 97 18.29 -1.94 -12.97
CA TYR A 97 17.32 -1.04 -12.35
C TYR A 97 16.16 -1.78 -11.71
N THR A 98 15.92 -3.03 -12.11
CA THR A 98 14.77 -3.83 -11.69
C THR A 98 14.73 -4.05 -10.17
N LEU A 99 13.64 -3.65 -9.53
CA LEU A 99 13.32 -3.99 -8.15
C LEU A 99 12.50 -5.29 -8.08
N LYS A 100 12.71 -6.07 -7.03
CA LYS A 100 11.89 -7.25 -6.69
C LYS A 100 11.05 -6.93 -5.47
N GLY A 101 9.83 -7.44 -5.43
CA GLY A 101 8.94 -7.33 -4.27
C GLY A 101 7.88 -6.23 -4.34
N THR A 102 8.07 -5.17 -5.12
CA THR A 102 7.15 -4.01 -5.10
C THR A 102 5.69 -4.35 -5.46
N VAL A 103 5.47 -5.27 -6.40
CA VAL A 103 4.14 -5.83 -6.70
C VAL A 103 3.56 -6.63 -5.52
N ASN A 104 4.38 -7.43 -4.84
CA ASN A 104 3.98 -8.18 -3.65
C ASN A 104 3.65 -7.24 -2.48
N ASP A 105 4.39 -6.14 -2.31
CA ASP A 105 4.10 -5.14 -1.28
C ASP A 105 2.75 -4.45 -1.53
N VAL A 106 2.46 -4.11 -2.79
CA VAL A 106 1.15 -3.59 -3.22
C VAL A 106 0.02 -4.60 -2.99
N ILE A 107 0.24 -5.89 -3.26
CA ILE A 107 -0.73 -6.96 -2.96
C ILE A 107 -0.98 -7.05 -1.44
N ASN A 108 0.08 -7.03 -0.63
CA ASN A 108 -0.03 -7.08 0.83
C ASN A 108 -0.75 -5.85 1.39
N MET A 109 -0.45 -4.65 0.88
CA MET A 109 -1.16 -3.43 1.25
C MET A 109 -2.64 -3.49 0.84
N LYS A 110 -2.95 -4.00 -0.35
CA LYS A 110 -4.35 -4.23 -0.78
C LYS A 110 -5.08 -5.18 0.16
N HIS A 111 -4.48 -6.31 0.52
CA HIS A 111 -5.08 -7.27 1.47
C HIS A 111 -5.29 -6.62 2.84
N LEU A 112 -4.30 -5.89 3.37
CA LEU A 112 -4.41 -5.16 4.63
C LEU A 112 -5.58 -4.16 4.62
N LEU A 113 -5.70 -3.35 3.56
CA LEU A 113 -6.76 -2.36 3.44
C LEU A 113 -8.16 -2.99 3.33
N VAL A 114 -8.29 -4.08 2.58
CA VAL A 114 -9.58 -4.79 2.42
C VAL A 114 -9.96 -5.53 3.71
N GLU A 115 -9.07 -6.36 4.25
CA GLU A 115 -9.38 -7.27 5.37
C GLU A 115 -9.41 -6.60 6.74
N LYS A 116 -8.54 -5.61 7.00
CA LYS A 116 -8.40 -5.00 8.33
C LYS A 116 -9.01 -3.60 8.39
N PHE A 117 -8.98 -2.86 7.29
CA PHE A 117 -9.51 -1.50 7.23
C PHE A 117 -10.83 -1.39 6.45
N ALA A 118 -11.38 -2.51 5.94
CA ALA A 118 -12.66 -2.56 5.23
C ALA A 118 -12.76 -1.54 4.07
N PHE A 119 -11.69 -1.40 3.29
CA PHE A 119 -11.73 -0.70 2.01
C PHE A 119 -12.45 -1.58 0.98
N PRO A 120 -13.52 -1.07 0.31
CA PRO A 120 -14.16 -1.81 -0.77
C PRO A 120 -13.17 -2.08 -1.92
N ILE A 121 -13.10 -3.32 -2.44
CA ILE A 121 -12.11 -3.72 -3.45
C ILE A 121 -12.16 -2.81 -4.70
N GLN A 122 -13.36 -2.41 -5.11
CA GLN A 122 -13.64 -1.53 -6.24
C GLN A 122 -13.23 -0.06 -6.02
N SER A 123 -12.91 0.33 -4.79
CA SER A 123 -12.41 1.67 -4.45
C SER A 123 -10.88 1.71 -4.32
N ILE A 124 -10.19 0.63 -4.70
CA ILE A 124 -8.73 0.54 -4.71
C ILE A 124 -8.24 0.49 -6.17
N ARG A 125 -7.59 1.55 -6.64
CA ARG A 125 -6.80 1.51 -7.88
C ARG A 125 -5.43 0.90 -7.58
N VAL A 126 -5.04 -0.07 -8.40
CA VAL A 126 -3.73 -0.72 -8.33
C VAL A 126 -2.99 -0.41 -9.62
N LEU A 127 -1.80 0.19 -9.52
CA LEU A 127 -0.94 0.47 -10.66
C LEU A 127 0.34 -0.38 -10.56
N THR A 128 0.56 -1.27 -11.52
CA THR A 128 1.76 -2.11 -11.62
C THR A 128 2.08 -2.41 -13.09
N GLU A 129 3.34 -2.72 -13.42
CA GLU A 129 3.72 -3.14 -14.78
C GLU A 129 3.03 -4.45 -15.25
N GLU A 130 2.47 -5.23 -14.31
CA GLU A 130 1.72 -6.46 -14.58
C GLU A 130 0.24 -6.22 -14.94
N GLN A 131 -0.24 -4.98 -14.95
CA GLN A 131 -1.63 -4.66 -15.30
C GLN A 131 -1.91 -4.90 -16.79
N LYS A 132 -3.07 -5.49 -17.09
CA LYS A 132 -3.50 -5.75 -18.49
C LYS A 132 -4.04 -4.50 -19.19
N ASP A 133 -4.58 -3.56 -18.43
CA ASP A 133 -5.09 -2.29 -18.93
C ASP A 133 -3.97 -1.23 -18.86
N PRO A 134 -3.54 -0.64 -19.99
CA PRO A 134 -2.49 0.39 -20.03
C PRO A 134 -2.71 1.59 -19.12
N ASN A 135 -3.96 1.90 -18.74
CA ASN A 135 -4.28 3.00 -17.83
C ASN A 135 -3.85 2.74 -16.38
N PHE A 136 -3.54 1.48 -16.03
CA PHE A 136 -3.03 1.09 -14.72
C PHE A 136 -1.55 0.67 -14.74
N ILE A 137 -0.82 0.89 -15.83
CA ILE A 137 0.65 0.86 -15.82
C ILE A 137 1.15 2.12 -15.07
N PRO A 138 2.15 2.05 -14.17
CA PRO A 138 2.57 3.19 -13.34
C PRO A 138 3.45 4.21 -14.09
N THR A 139 2.91 4.79 -15.16
CA THR A 139 3.50 5.94 -15.88
C THR A 139 3.27 7.25 -15.12
N LYS A 140 4.07 8.29 -15.38
CA LYS A 140 3.89 9.61 -14.73
C LYS A 140 2.45 10.10 -14.88
N ARG A 141 1.92 10.01 -16.10
CA ARG A 141 0.53 10.40 -16.41
C ARG A 141 -0.50 9.59 -15.61
N ASN A 142 -0.42 8.25 -15.63
CA ASN A 142 -1.41 7.39 -14.97
C ASN A 142 -1.38 7.52 -13.43
N ILE A 143 -0.19 7.72 -12.84
CA ILE A 143 -0.04 8.00 -11.40
C ILE A 143 -0.74 9.32 -11.08
N MET A 144 -0.41 10.42 -11.77
CA MET A 144 -1.01 11.73 -11.52
C MET A 144 -2.54 11.76 -11.76
N GLU A 145 -3.04 11.06 -12.77
CA GLU A 145 -4.49 10.89 -13.00
C GLU A 145 -5.17 10.09 -11.86
N SER A 146 -4.48 9.08 -11.32
CA SER A 146 -5.01 8.28 -10.20
C SER A 146 -4.97 9.05 -8.88
N LEU A 147 -3.93 9.86 -8.63
CA LEU A 147 -3.87 10.79 -7.51
C LEU A 147 -5.00 11.83 -7.57
N LYS A 148 -5.27 12.42 -8.73
CA LYS A 148 -6.43 13.31 -8.94
C LYS A 148 -7.76 12.60 -8.67
N TRP A 149 -7.90 11.34 -9.10
CA TRP A 149 -9.08 10.52 -8.79
C TRP A 149 -9.23 10.19 -7.30
N LEU A 150 -8.12 10.02 -6.56
CA LEU A 150 -8.13 9.69 -5.13
C LEU A 150 -8.85 10.78 -4.32
N VAL A 151 -8.51 12.05 -4.56
CA VAL A 151 -9.08 13.20 -3.85
C VAL A 151 -10.36 13.77 -4.49
N LYS A 152 -10.67 13.41 -5.74
CA LYS A 152 -11.86 13.90 -6.46
C LYS A 152 -13.12 13.76 -5.61
N ASP A 153 -13.89 14.84 -5.51
CA ASP A 153 -15.19 14.89 -4.81
C ASP A 153 -15.16 14.42 -3.34
N CYS A 154 -13.99 14.40 -2.68
CA CYS A 154 -13.89 14.00 -1.27
C CYS A 154 -14.77 14.87 -0.35
N LYS A 155 -15.23 14.28 0.76
CA LYS A 155 -16.13 14.89 1.75
C LYS A 155 -15.68 14.57 3.16
N LEU A 156 -16.11 15.38 4.12
CA LEU A 156 -15.85 15.20 5.55
C LEU A 156 -16.14 13.74 5.98
N GLY A 157 -15.16 13.11 6.63
CA GLY A 157 -15.23 11.72 7.07
C GLY A 157 -14.69 10.68 6.07
N ASP A 158 -14.34 11.06 4.83
CA ASP A 158 -13.66 10.19 3.87
C ASP A 158 -12.25 9.80 4.35
N SER A 159 -11.80 8.60 3.95
CA SER A 159 -10.48 8.06 4.28
C SER A 159 -9.77 7.60 3.01
N LEU A 160 -8.66 8.26 2.71
CA LEU A 160 -7.89 8.13 1.49
C LEU A 160 -6.52 7.49 1.81
N VAL A 161 -6.03 6.62 0.94
CA VAL A 161 -4.69 6.02 1.04
C VAL A 161 -3.95 6.19 -0.27
N PHE A 162 -2.74 6.73 -0.20
CA PHE A 162 -1.74 6.63 -1.25
C PHE A 162 -0.61 5.73 -0.75
N TYR A 163 -0.32 4.68 -1.51
CA TYR A 163 0.79 3.76 -1.25
C TYR A 163 1.69 3.69 -2.47
N PHE A 164 2.99 3.90 -2.28
CA PHE A 164 4.01 3.71 -3.30
C PHE A 164 5.03 2.66 -2.82
N SER A 165 5.45 1.78 -3.74
CA SER A 165 6.61 0.91 -3.58
C SER A 165 7.40 0.92 -4.89
N GLY A 166 8.61 1.46 -4.85
CA GLY A 166 9.41 1.76 -6.04
C GLY A 166 10.72 2.45 -5.66
N ARG A 167 11.32 3.19 -6.60
CA ARG A 167 12.47 4.05 -6.32
C ARG A 167 11.99 5.46 -5.97
N GLY A 168 12.47 5.98 -4.84
CA GLY A 168 12.61 7.41 -4.61
C GLY A 168 14.01 7.89 -5.00
N THR A 169 14.14 9.17 -5.31
CA THR A 169 15.43 9.85 -5.54
C THR A 169 15.26 11.35 -5.33
N GLN A 170 16.37 12.07 -5.18
CA GLN A 170 16.41 13.52 -5.15
C GLN A 170 16.74 14.09 -6.54
N GLN A 171 16.26 15.29 -6.83
CA GLN A 171 16.68 16.09 -7.99
C GLN A 171 16.98 17.55 -7.56
N PRO A 172 17.81 18.31 -8.28
CA PRO A 172 17.96 19.74 -8.02
C PRO A 172 16.60 20.46 -8.14
N PRO A 173 16.26 21.40 -7.24
CA PRO A 173 14.99 22.11 -7.28
C PRO A 173 14.83 22.90 -8.56
N HIS A 174 13.57 23.08 -8.97
CA HIS A 174 13.26 24.00 -10.07
C HIS A 174 13.46 25.47 -9.66
N ASP A 175 13.22 25.80 -8.38
CA ASP A 175 13.36 27.14 -7.80
C ASP A 175 14.19 27.09 -6.50
N GLU A 176 15.34 27.77 -6.45
CA GLU A 176 16.32 27.77 -5.35
C GLU A 176 15.78 28.26 -3.97
N LYS A 177 14.51 28.67 -3.86
CA LYS A 177 13.97 29.41 -2.71
C LYS A 177 13.11 28.61 -1.73
N ASN A 178 12.70 27.39 -2.07
CA ASN A 178 11.65 26.68 -1.33
C ASN A 178 12.13 25.48 -0.50
N GLU A 179 13.41 25.12 -0.55
CA GLU A 179 13.93 23.88 0.05
C GLU A 179 15.06 24.14 1.05
N ILE A 180 15.04 23.37 2.13
CA ILE A 180 15.88 23.59 3.33
C ILE A 180 17.28 22.99 3.14
N ASP A 181 17.39 21.92 2.34
CA ASP A 181 18.63 21.28 1.89
C ASP A 181 18.94 21.50 0.39
N GLY A 182 17.93 21.89 -0.39
CA GLY A 182 18.05 22.24 -1.81
C GLY A 182 17.95 21.06 -2.77
N PHE A 183 17.12 20.05 -2.47
CA PHE A 183 16.77 18.96 -3.39
C PHE A 183 15.31 18.48 -3.27
N ASP A 184 14.54 18.55 -4.37
CA ASP A 184 13.18 17.99 -4.49
C ASP A 184 13.26 16.48 -4.23
N GLU A 185 12.57 15.99 -3.20
CA GLU A 185 12.29 14.55 -3.06
C GLU A 185 11.32 14.11 -4.18
N THR A 186 11.61 12.97 -4.82
CA THR A 186 10.83 12.49 -5.96
C THR A 186 10.57 10.99 -5.89
N ILE A 187 9.45 10.56 -6.48
CA ILE A 187 9.22 9.16 -6.85
C ILE A 187 9.46 8.96 -8.35
N CYS A 188 9.93 7.78 -8.73
CA CYS A 188 10.20 7.44 -10.14
C CYS A 188 9.07 6.58 -10.75
N PRO A 189 8.25 7.11 -11.66
CA PRO A 189 7.37 6.32 -12.52
C PRO A 189 8.15 5.32 -13.40
N VAL A 190 7.47 4.37 -14.04
CA VAL A 190 8.14 3.41 -14.95
C VAL A 190 8.81 4.10 -16.15
N ASP A 191 8.24 5.22 -16.60
CA ASP A 191 8.68 6.03 -17.73
C ASP A 191 9.49 7.28 -17.31
N PHE A 192 10.06 7.30 -16.09
CA PHE A 192 10.77 8.47 -15.55
C PHE A 192 11.91 9.00 -16.42
N ILE A 193 12.53 8.14 -17.25
CA ILE A 193 13.59 8.51 -18.19
C ILE A 193 13.07 9.45 -19.30
N THR A 194 11.81 9.29 -19.73
CA THR A 194 11.22 10.06 -20.84
C THR A 194 10.16 11.06 -20.39
N ALA A 195 9.46 10.79 -19.29
CA ALA A 195 8.42 11.66 -18.73
C ALA A 195 8.88 12.50 -17.52
N GLY A 196 10.08 12.24 -17.00
CA GLY A 196 10.57 12.82 -15.74
C GLY A 196 10.00 12.13 -14.50
N MET A 197 10.56 12.49 -13.34
CA MET A 197 10.14 11.99 -12.03
C MET A 197 8.92 12.78 -11.53
N ILE A 198 8.27 12.35 -10.44
CA ILE A 198 7.20 13.12 -9.80
C ILE A 198 7.75 13.68 -8.49
N THR A 199 7.72 15.00 -8.32
CA THR A 199 8.21 15.68 -7.11
C THR A 199 7.23 15.61 -5.94
N GLU A 200 7.73 15.79 -4.72
CA GLU A 200 6.88 16.04 -3.54
C GLU A 200 5.95 17.22 -3.79
N ASN A 201 6.43 18.30 -4.41
CA ASN A 201 5.64 19.46 -4.80
C ASN A 201 4.46 19.10 -5.74
N GLU A 202 4.67 18.23 -6.74
CA GLU A 202 3.59 17.70 -7.60
C GLU A 202 2.60 16.82 -6.82
N ILE A 203 3.06 16.01 -5.87
CA ILE A 203 2.19 15.17 -5.02
C ILE A 203 1.37 16.06 -4.08
N ASN A 204 2.01 16.96 -3.35
CA ASN A 204 1.41 17.87 -2.36
C ASN A 204 0.31 18.73 -3.00
N SER A 205 0.63 19.40 -4.12
CA SER A 205 -0.35 20.18 -4.87
C SER A 205 -1.51 19.35 -5.42
N THR A 206 -1.31 18.05 -5.69
CA THR A 206 -2.34 17.16 -6.22
C THR A 206 -3.23 16.51 -5.17
N ILE A 207 -2.69 16.11 -4.00
CA ILE A 207 -3.44 15.32 -2.99
C ILE A 207 -3.46 15.90 -1.57
N VAL A 208 -2.69 16.94 -1.25
CA VAL A 208 -2.69 17.58 0.08
C VAL A 208 -3.44 18.91 0.03
N VAL A 209 -3.02 19.83 -0.84
CA VAL A 209 -3.65 21.16 -1.02
C VAL A 209 -5.18 21.10 -1.25
N PRO A 210 -5.75 20.18 -2.06
CA PRO A 210 -7.19 20.16 -2.32
C PRO A 210 -8.03 19.39 -1.27
N LEU A 211 -7.44 18.90 -0.18
CA LEU A 211 -8.19 18.18 0.86
C LEU A 211 -9.15 19.11 1.60
N LYS A 212 -10.38 18.63 1.79
CA LYS A 212 -11.39 19.33 2.61
C LYS A 212 -11.22 18.97 4.08
N GLU A 213 -11.66 19.87 4.94
CA GLU A 213 -11.68 19.65 6.38
C GLU A 213 -12.39 18.34 6.76
N GLY A 214 -11.79 17.58 7.67
CA GLY A 214 -12.30 16.28 8.12
C GLY A 214 -12.08 15.11 7.15
N VAL A 215 -11.43 15.31 5.99
CA VAL A 215 -10.89 14.21 5.17
C VAL A 215 -9.58 13.72 5.77
N LYS A 216 -9.35 12.40 5.80
CA LYS A 216 -8.08 11.80 6.25
C LYS A 216 -7.33 11.20 5.07
N LEU A 217 -6.10 11.65 4.82
CA LEU A 217 -5.18 11.03 3.87
C LEU A 217 -4.03 10.35 4.63
N HIS A 218 -3.74 9.10 4.27
CA HIS A 218 -2.52 8.40 4.67
C HIS A 218 -1.65 8.19 3.41
N ALA A 219 -0.48 8.81 3.38
CA ALA A 219 0.54 8.56 2.36
C ALA A 219 1.65 7.69 2.96
N ILE A 220 2.09 6.67 2.23
CA ILE A 220 3.22 5.82 2.55
C ILE A 220 4.00 5.61 1.25
N CYS A 221 5.28 5.97 1.23
CA CYS A 221 6.14 5.95 0.05
C CYS A 221 7.53 5.39 0.40
#